data_AF-A0A1F7YNU4-F1
#
_entry.id   AF-A0A1F7YNU4-F1
#
_cell.length_a   1.000
_cell.length_b   1.000
_cell.length_c   1.000
_cell.angle_alpha   90.00
_cell.angle_beta   90.00
_cell.angle_gamma   90.00
#
_symmetry.space_group_name_H-M   'P 1'
#
loop_
_entity.id
_entity.type
_entity.pdbx_description
1 polymer ?
#
loop_
_entity_poly.entity_id
_entity_poly.type
_entity_poly.pdbx_seq_one_letter_code
_entity_poly.pdbx_strand_id
1 'polypeptide(L)'
;MQKDKLDQHIVSTFHLFEGKRDESEDRKIYDKIYASCLEEMIRFAYENASASSLESLDKRLDTEAPDQVFADILKNTPNAATRLNARIRYFVNQLFAQSLESKLAHA
;
A
#
# COMPACT_ATOMS: atom_id res chain seq x y z
N MET A 1 11.23 3.88 -16.05
CA MET A 1 10.77 4.19 -14.68
C MET A 1 10.77 2.90 -13.89
N GLN A 2 11.54 2.82 -12.80
CA GLN A 2 11.40 1.70 -11.86
C GLN A 2 10.02 1.83 -11.23
N LYS A 3 9.06 1.00 -11.67
CA LYS A 3 7.77 0.85 -10.98
C LYS A 3 8.09 0.41 -9.56
N ASP A 4 7.53 1.11 -8.59
CA ASP A 4 7.78 0.95 -7.16
C ASP A 4 7.55 -0.51 -6.72
N LYS A 5 8.24 -0.97 -5.66
CA LYS A 5 8.05 -2.36 -5.16
C LYS A 5 6.61 -2.60 -4.69
N LEU A 6 5.95 -1.55 -4.21
CA LEU A 6 4.54 -1.54 -3.84
C LEU A 6 3.66 -1.78 -5.08
N ASP A 7 3.90 -1.04 -6.16
CA ASP A 7 3.19 -1.19 -7.43
C ASP A 7 3.33 -2.60 -8.00
N GLN A 8 4.56 -3.12 -8.03
CA GLN A 8 4.80 -4.47 -8.53
C GLN A 8 4.06 -5.51 -7.70
N HIS A 9 4.03 -5.36 -6.38
CA HIS A 9 3.33 -6.30 -5.51
C HIS A 9 1.81 -6.23 -5.71
N ILE A 10 1.22 -5.03 -5.69
CA ILE A 10 -0.22 -4.84 -5.92
C ILE A 10 -0.62 -5.41 -7.28
N VAL A 11 0.11 -5.07 -8.35
CA VAL A 11 -0.14 -5.56 -9.71
C VAL A 11 0.01 -7.08 -9.78
N SER A 12 1.04 -7.67 -9.16
CA SER A 12 1.28 -9.11 -9.19
C SER A 12 0.24 -9.91 -8.38
N THR A 13 -0.20 -9.38 -7.24
CA THR A 13 -1.15 -10.07 -6.35
C THR A 13 -2.55 -10.02 -6.91
N PHE A 14 -2.94 -8.88 -7.48
CA PHE A 14 -4.27 -8.74 -8.04
C PHE A 14 -4.40 -9.28 -9.46
N HIS A 15 -3.29 -9.51 -10.20
CA HIS A 15 -3.26 -10.03 -11.57
C HIS A 15 -4.47 -9.53 -12.36
N LEU A 16 -4.75 -8.22 -12.27
CA LEU A 16 -6.10 -7.66 -12.32
C LEU A 16 -6.82 -8.18 -13.56
N PHE A 17 -7.59 -9.25 -13.34
CA PHE A 17 -8.65 -9.77 -14.18
C PHE A 17 -8.36 -9.71 -15.68
N GLU A 18 -7.18 -10.17 -16.12
CA GLU A 18 -6.82 -10.22 -17.53
C GLU A 18 -7.97 -10.89 -18.34
N GLY A 19 -8.69 -10.06 -19.11
CA GLY A 19 -9.82 -10.46 -19.96
C GLY A 19 -11.20 -10.61 -19.29
N LYS A 20 -11.39 -10.30 -18.00
CA LYS A 20 -12.69 -10.47 -17.29
C LYS A 20 -13.41 -9.16 -16.95
N ARG A 21 -12.74 -8.00 -17.03
CA ARG A 21 -13.30 -6.67 -16.69
C ARG A 21 -12.71 -5.58 -17.59
N ASP A 22 -13.36 -4.41 -17.56
CA ASP A 22 -12.91 -3.19 -18.26
C ASP A 22 -11.69 -2.56 -17.55
N GLU A 23 -10.80 -1.94 -18.33
CA GLU A 23 -9.55 -1.33 -17.85
C GLU A 23 -9.80 -0.18 -16.86
N SER A 24 -10.92 0.55 -16.99
CA SER A 24 -11.29 1.63 -16.06
C SER A 24 -11.73 1.10 -14.70
N GLU A 25 -12.44 -0.03 -14.64
CA GLU A 25 -12.84 -0.71 -13.40
C GLU A 25 -11.62 -1.23 -12.65
N ASP A 26 -10.67 -1.84 -13.37
CA ASP A 26 -9.43 -2.31 -12.77
C ASP A 26 -8.57 -1.15 -12.27
N ARG A 27 -8.55 -0.02 -12.97
CA ARG A 27 -7.87 1.19 -12.50
C ARG A 27 -8.47 1.74 -11.21
N LYS A 28 -9.80 1.82 -11.10
CA LYS A 28 -10.48 2.25 -9.86
C LYS A 28 -10.18 1.33 -8.69
N ILE A 29 -10.08 0.03 -8.93
CA ILE A 29 -9.74 -0.96 -7.89
C ILE A 29 -8.29 -0.79 -7.45
N TYR A 30 -7.37 -0.63 -8.41
CA TYR A 30 -5.97 -0.32 -8.13
C TYR A 30 -5.84 0.96 -7.27
N ASP A 31 -6.47 2.06 -7.68
CA ASP A 31 -6.39 3.34 -6.95
C ASP A 31 -6.89 3.20 -5.50
N LYS A 32 -7.97 2.44 -5.28
CA LYS A 32 -8.49 2.14 -3.93
C LYS A 32 -7.49 1.33 -3.10
N ILE A 33 -6.93 0.26 -3.67
CA ILE A 33 -5.97 -0.59 -2.96
C ILE A 33 -4.71 0.21 -2.63
N TYR A 34 -4.24 1.02 -3.58
CA TYR A 34 -3.09 1.90 -3.37
C TYR A 34 -3.34 2.87 -2.22
N ALA A 35 -4.49 3.55 -2.21
CA ALA A 35 -4.87 4.45 -1.12
C ALA A 35 -4.92 3.74 0.23
N SER A 36 -5.54 2.55 0.30
CA SER A 36 -5.59 1.77 1.55
C SER A 36 -4.20 1.28 2.00
N CYS A 37 -3.31 0.94 1.06
CA CYS A 37 -1.92 0.61 1.39
C CYS A 37 -1.20 1.83 1.96
N LEU A 38 -1.38 3.01 1.36
CA LEU A 38 -0.79 4.25 1.85
C LEU A 38 -1.25 4.57 3.28
N GLU A 39 -2.55 4.47 3.56
CA GLU A 39 -3.10 4.64 4.91
C GLU A 39 -2.47 3.68 5.92
N GLU A 40 -2.26 2.41 5.53
CA GLU A 40 -1.64 1.43 6.40
C GLU A 40 -0.14 1.70 6.63
N MET A 41 0.55 2.24 5.62
CA MET A 41 1.93 2.73 5.78
C MET A 41 2.00 3.91 6.75
N ILE A 42 1.06 4.86 6.65
CA ILE A 42 0.92 6.00 7.57
C ILE A 42 0.71 5.47 8.99
N ARG A 43 -0.26 4.58 9.20
CA ARG A 43 -0.53 3.98 10.51
C ARG A 43 0.70 3.29 11.08
N PHE A 44 1.41 2.51 10.26
CA PHE A 44 2.66 1.86 10.68
C PHE A 44 3.72 2.88 11.12
N ALA A 45 3.85 4.00 10.42
CA ALA A 45 4.76 5.08 10.82
C ALA A 45 4.37 5.67 12.18
N TYR A 46 3.10 5.98 12.41
CA TYR A 46 2.63 6.49 13.71
C TYR A 46 2.89 5.53 14.86
N GLU A 47 2.81 4.22 14.62
CA GLU A 47 3.08 3.20 15.64
C GLU A 47 4.58 3.01 15.94
N ASN A 48 5.49 3.39 15.04
CA ASN A 48 6.90 2.94 15.10
C ASN A 48 7.95 4.05 14.95
N ALA A 49 7.57 5.27 14.57
CA ALA A 49 8.48 6.41 14.43
C ALA A 49 8.39 7.36 15.63
N SER A 50 9.41 8.19 15.82
CA SER A 50 9.38 9.24 16.85
C SER A 50 8.45 10.38 16.45
N ALA A 51 7.90 11.09 17.44
CA ALA A 51 7.07 12.28 17.21
C ALA A 51 7.78 13.33 16.33
N SER A 52 9.10 13.51 16.52
CA SER A 52 9.92 14.40 15.70
C SER A 52 10.01 13.99 14.22
N SER A 53 9.99 12.69 13.92
CA SER A 53 9.93 12.22 12.54
C SER A 53 8.54 12.48 11.95
N LEU A 54 7.49 12.20 12.74
CA LEU A 54 6.10 12.29 12.30
C LEU A 54 5.60 13.72 12.07
N GLU A 55 6.21 14.72 12.70
CA GLU A 55 5.80 16.13 12.60
C GLU A 55 5.78 16.67 11.15
N SER A 56 6.53 16.05 10.25
CA SER A 56 6.60 16.40 8.83
C SER A 56 5.92 15.40 7.89
N LEU A 57 5.39 14.29 8.40
CA LEU A 57 4.94 13.17 7.56
C LEU A 57 3.90 13.60 6.52
N ASP A 58 2.79 14.20 6.95
CA ASP A 58 1.70 14.57 6.04
C ASP A 58 2.15 15.59 4.99
N LYS A 59 2.90 16.62 5.40
CA LYS A 59 3.44 17.65 4.49
C LYS A 59 4.40 17.07 3.45
N ARG A 60 5.17 16.06 3.84
CA ARG A 60 6.11 15.39 2.93
C ARG A 60 5.36 14.49 1.97
N LEU A 61 4.31 13.78 2.40
CA LEU A 61 3.48 12.97 1.50
C LEU A 61 2.74 13.80 0.44
N ASP A 62 2.50 15.09 0.69
CA ASP A 62 1.94 16.02 -0.31
C ASP A 62 2.94 16.43 -1.42
N THR A 63 4.24 16.28 -1.19
CA THR A 63 5.29 16.89 -2.04
C THR A 63 6.39 15.92 -2.50
N GLU A 64 6.53 14.77 -1.84
CA GLU A 64 7.55 13.76 -2.08
C GLU A 64 6.92 12.39 -2.36
N ALA A 65 7.66 11.50 -3.01
CA ALA A 65 7.21 10.15 -3.27
C ALA A 65 7.10 9.34 -1.94
N PRO A 66 6.00 8.59 -1.70
CA PRO A 66 5.78 7.91 -0.43
C PRO A 66 6.93 6.98 -0.01
N ASP A 67 7.54 6.26 -0.95
CA ASP A 67 8.66 5.36 -0.71
C ASP A 67 9.85 6.08 -0.04
N GLN A 68 10.19 7.28 -0.51
CA GLN A 68 11.25 8.12 0.05
C GLN A 68 10.87 8.64 1.43
N VAL A 69 9.64 9.13 1.59
CA VAL A 69 9.14 9.66 2.86
C VAL A 69 9.19 8.59 3.94
N PHE A 70 8.64 7.39 3.67
CA PHE A 70 8.62 6.31 4.66
C PHE A 70 10.02 5.74 4.93
N ALA A 71 10.92 5.68 3.94
CA ALA A 71 12.30 5.28 4.16
C ALA A 71 13.01 6.22 5.15
N ASP A 72 12.80 7.52 5.04
CA ASP A 72 13.39 8.52 5.94
C ASP A 72 12.75 8.51 7.34
N ILE A 73 11.42 8.48 7.41
CA ILE A 73 10.66 8.50 8.67
C ILE A 73 11.04 7.29 9.53
N LEU A 74 11.24 6.13 8.89
CA LEU A 74 11.49 4.85 9.54
C LEU A 74 12.97 4.46 9.58
N LYS A 75 13.89 5.35 9.16
CA LYS A 75 15.33 5.01 9.02
C LYS A 75 15.98 4.50 10.30
N ASN A 76 15.50 4.97 11.46
CA ASN A 76 16.02 4.62 12.78
C ASN A 76 15.20 3.50 13.45
N THR A 77 14.13 3.03 12.80
CA THR A 77 13.26 1.99 13.34
C THR A 77 13.81 0.61 12.95
N PRO A 78 14.17 -0.25 13.92
CA PRO A 78 14.74 -1.56 13.63
C PRO A 78 13.82 -2.42 12.74
N ASN A 79 14.39 -2.96 11.67
CA ASN A 79 13.70 -3.84 10.71
C ASN A 79 12.42 -3.24 10.09
N ALA A 80 12.28 -1.90 10.09
CA ALA A 80 11.04 -1.26 9.64
C ALA A 80 10.69 -1.58 8.20
N ALA A 81 11.66 -1.55 7.29
CA ALA A 81 11.44 -1.90 5.88
C ALA A 81 10.90 -3.33 5.72
N THR A 82 11.44 -4.31 6.46
CA THR A 82 10.98 -5.71 6.42
C THR A 82 9.59 -5.85 7.02
N ARG A 83 9.34 -5.23 8.19
CA ARG A 83 8.05 -5.28 8.88
C ARG A 83 6.94 -4.60 8.07
N LEU A 84 7.22 -3.43 7.51
CA LEU A 84 6.30 -2.70 6.66
C LEU A 84 5.96 -3.51 5.40
N ASN A 85 6.97 -4.08 4.72
CA ASN A 85 6.72 -4.96 3.57
C ASN A 85 5.85 -6.17 3.95
N ALA A 86 6.12 -6.83 5.07
CA ALA A 86 5.30 -7.96 5.52
C ALA A 86 3.85 -7.55 5.81
N ARG A 87 3.67 -6.38 6.45
CA ARG A 87 2.35 -5.83 6.78
C ARG A 87 1.55 -5.47 5.54
N ILE A 88 2.17 -4.80 4.58
CA ILE A 88 1.51 -4.45 3.31
C ILE A 88 1.17 -5.71 2.50
N ARG A 89 2.06 -6.71 2.43
CA ARG A 89 1.75 -7.99 1.78
C ARG A 89 0.53 -8.67 2.40
N TYR A 90 0.49 -8.74 3.73
CA TYR A 90 -0.65 -9.31 4.45
C TYR A 90 -1.94 -8.54 4.15
N PHE A 91 -1.88 -7.20 4.18
CA PHE A 91 -3.02 -6.34 3.94
C PHE A 91 -3.55 -6.42 2.51
N VAL A 92 -2.68 -6.40 1.50
CA VAL A 92 -3.04 -6.60 0.09
C VAL A 92 -3.71 -7.96 -0.11
N ASN A 93 -3.18 -9.03 0.49
CA ASN A 93 -3.79 -10.36 0.42
C ASN A 93 -5.18 -10.40 1.06
N GLN A 94 -5.38 -9.68 2.18
CA GLN A 94 -6.69 -9.56 2.83
C GLN A 94 -7.70 -8.83 1.94
N LEU A 95 -7.31 -7.68 1.35
CA LEU A 95 -8.15 -6.93 0.42
C LEU A 95 -8.54 -7.78 -0.80
N PHE A 96 -7.60 -8.58 -1.31
CA PHE A 96 -7.87 -9.50 -2.40
C PHE A 96 -8.90 -10.58 -2.01
N ALA A 97 -8.70 -11.24 -0.87
CA ALA A 97 -9.63 -12.25 -0.37
C ALA A 97 -11.05 -11.68 -0.17
N GLN A 98 -11.18 -10.51 0.43
CA GLN A 98 -12.46 -9.82 0.60
C GLN A 98 -13.15 -9.51 -0.75
N SER A 99 -12.36 -9.12 -1.76
CA SER A 99 -12.88 -8.85 -3.11
C SER A 99 -13.41 -10.11 -3.81
N LEU A 100 -12.92 -11.29 -3.46
CA LEU A 100 -13.42 -12.58 -3.95
C LEU A 100 -14.69 -13.02 -3.21
N GLU A 101 -14.71 -12.90 -1.88
CA GLU A 101 -15.88 -13.24 -1.05
C GLU A 101 -17.09 -12.39 -1.41
N SER A 102 -16.90 -11.09 -1.62
CA SER A 102 -17.98 -10.18 -2.04
C SER A 102 -18.58 -10.55 -3.41
N LYS A 103 -17.78 -11.12 -4.32
CA LYS A 103 -18.28 -11.62 -5.60
C LYS A 103 -19.00 -12.96 -5.48
N LEU A 104 -18.55 -13.85 -4.59
CA LEU A 104 -19.20 -15.14 -4.34
C LEU A 104 -20.52 -14.99 -3.58
N ALA A 105 -20.67 -13.96 -2.74
CA ALA A 105 -21.92 -13.68 -2.03
C ALA A 105 -23.07 -13.16 -2.92
N HIS A 106 -22.74 -12.76 -4.16
CA HIS A 106 -23.69 -12.21 -5.14
C HIS A 106 -23.73 -13.01 -6.45
N ALA A 107 -23.12 -14.19 -6.50
CA ALA A 107 -23.16 -15.15 -7.61
C ALA A 107 -24.04 -16.34 -7.26
#